data_AF-A0A943L6C9-F1
#
_entry.id   AF-A0A943L6C9-F1
#
_cell.length_a   1.000
_cell.length_b   1.000
_cell.length_c   1.000
_cell.angle_alpha   90.00
_cell.angle_beta   90.00
_cell.angle_gamma   90.00
#
_symmetry.space_group_name_H-M   'P 1'
#
loop_
_entity.id
_entity.type
_entity.pdbx_description
1 polymer ?
#
loop_
_entity_poly.entity_id
_entity_poly.type
_entity_poly.pdbx_seq_one_letter_code
_entity_poly.pdbx_strand_id
1 'polypeptide(L)'
;MKKWILILISLLLLILDNSLMPFFSIKGAYPTLIFTFAIAYSIIYGRKEAVIIGVTSGLLQDIFFYNGFGVNSLINMLLCLLAAIIGENIYREKKLIPVISIVFLSLLKVFAIALILKLADKTVNGTIGIYSSIYNAVVMFLGYNFVLRLYDNNDKKKSWRFK
;
A
#
# COMPACT_ATOMS: atom_id res chain seq x y z
N MET A 1 13.34 9.82 -0.06
CA MET A 1 14.06 9.25 -1.23
C MET A 1 13.93 10.21 -2.41
N LYS A 2 14.73 10.10 -3.48
CA LYS A 2 14.43 10.86 -4.71
C LYS A 2 13.10 10.34 -5.27
N LYS A 3 12.15 11.23 -5.59
CA LYS A 3 10.78 10.87 -6.00
C LYS A 3 10.74 9.88 -7.18
N TRP A 4 11.68 10.00 -8.12
CA TRP A 4 11.81 9.08 -9.26
C TRP A 4 12.08 7.62 -8.86
N ILE A 5 12.85 7.38 -7.79
CA ILE A 5 13.14 6.02 -7.30
C ILE A 5 11.87 5.38 -6.74
N LEU A 6 11.05 6.17 -6.03
CA LEU A 6 9.78 5.72 -5.49
C LEU A 6 8.82 5.32 -6.61
N ILE A 7 8.72 6.12 -7.68
CA ILE A 7 7.90 5.79 -8.85
C ILE A 7 8.40 4.50 -9.51
N LEU A 8 9.72 4.33 -9.67
CA LEU A 8 10.29 3.12 -10.26
C LEU A 8 9.99 1.86 -9.43
N ILE A 9 10.09 1.94 -8.10
CA ILE A 9 9.73 0.84 -7.21
C ILE A 9 8.24 0.53 -7.34
N SER A 10 7.37 1.55 -7.33
CA SER A 10 5.93 1.36 -7.49
C SER A 10 5.56 0.72 -8.83
N LEU A 11 6.24 1.09 -9.93
CA LEU A 11 6.07 0.46 -11.24
C LEU A 11 6.50 -1.01 -11.24
N LEU A 12 7.65 -1.31 -10.63
CA LEU A 12 8.11 -2.69 -10.51
C LEU A 12 7.11 -3.53 -9.71
N LEU A 13 6.62 -3.01 -8.58
CA LEU A 13 5.61 -3.69 -7.77
C LEU A 13 4.29 -3.89 -8.52
N LEU A 14 3.87 -2.93 -9.35
CA LEU A 14 2.69 -3.05 -10.22
C LEU A 14 2.85 -4.18 -11.23
N ILE A 15 4.03 -4.30 -11.84
CA ILE A 15 4.33 -5.39 -12.78
C ILE A 15 4.27 -6.73 -12.04
N LEU A 16 4.87 -6.84 -10.85
CA LEU A 16 4.81 -8.06 -10.05
C LEU A 16 3.38 -8.40 -9.60
N ASP A 17 2.57 -7.40 -9.26
CA ASP A 17 1.16 -7.56 -8.88
C ASP A 17 0.33 -8.17 -10.00
N ASN A 18 0.60 -7.80 -11.26
CA ASN A 18 -0.16 -8.32 -12.41
C ASN A 18 0.47 -9.59 -13.02
N SER A 19 1.79 -9.79 -12.89
CA SER A 19 2.49 -10.91 -13.51
C SER A 19 2.73 -12.08 -12.57
N LEU A 20 3.22 -11.84 -11.35
CA LEU A 20 3.63 -12.91 -10.43
C LEU A 20 2.57 -13.26 -9.39
N MET A 21 1.93 -12.25 -8.79
CA MET A 21 0.98 -12.49 -7.69
C MET A 21 -0.21 -13.38 -8.06
N PRO A 22 -0.75 -13.34 -9.31
CA PRO A 22 -1.82 -14.25 -9.70
C PRO A 22 -1.42 -15.74 -9.65
N PHE A 23 -0.13 -16.08 -9.81
CA PHE A 23 0.34 -17.47 -9.68
C PHE A 23 0.29 -17.98 -8.22
N PHE A 24 0.30 -17.08 -7.25
CA PHE A 24 0.15 -17.41 -5.82
C PHE A 24 -1.31 -17.28 -5.34
N SER A 25 -2.27 -17.22 -6.27
CA SER A 25 -3.69 -17.09 -5.95
C SER A 25 -4.21 -18.32 -5.20
N ILE A 26 -4.78 -18.11 -4.01
CA ILE A 26 -5.53 -19.12 -3.28
C ILE A 26 -6.97 -18.63 -3.16
N LYS A 27 -7.93 -19.44 -3.60
CA LYS A 27 -9.37 -19.09 -3.65
C LYS A 27 -9.65 -17.79 -4.42
N GLY A 28 -8.86 -17.50 -5.46
CA GLY A 28 -9.02 -16.30 -6.29
C GLY A 28 -8.45 -15.01 -5.67
N ALA A 29 -7.89 -15.08 -4.46
CA ALA A 29 -7.27 -13.95 -3.78
C ALA A 29 -5.75 -14.01 -3.87
N TYR A 30 -5.13 -12.86 -4.13
CA TYR A 30 -3.68 -12.67 -4.14
C TYR A 30 -3.34 -11.33 -3.45
N PRO A 31 -2.11 -11.17 -2.91
CA PRO A 31 -1.69 -9.91 -2.29
C PRO A 31 -1.53 -8.79 -3.30
N THR A 32 -1.69 -7.57 -2.78
CA THR A 32 -1.40 -6.32 -3.49
C THR A 32 -0.10 -5.72 -2.95
N LEU A 33 1.02 -6.01 -3.61
CA LEU A 33 2.35 -5.57 -3.23
C LEU A 33 2.47 -4.04 -3.29
N ILE A 34 1.97 -3.40 -4.35
CA ILE A 34 2.07 -1.93 -4.49
C ILE A 34 1.31 -1.21 -3.37
N PHE A 35 0.15 -1.73 -2.97
CA PHE A 35 -0.65 -1.17 -1.88
C PHE A 35 0.04 -1.40 -0.53
N THR A 36 0.53 -2.61 -0.27
CA THR A 36 1.24 -2.94 0.97
C THR A 36 2.50 -2.08 1.14
N PHE A 37 3.27 -1.88 0.06
CA PHE A 37 4.40 -0.98 0.04
C PHE A 37 3.99 0.47 0.33
N ALA A 38 2.92 0.96 -0.28
CA ALA A 38 2.43 2.33 -0.07
C ALA A 38 2.05 2.59 1.40
N ILE A 39 1.39 1.63 2.06
CA ILE A 39 1.07 1.70 3.48
C ILE A 39 2.34 1.71 4.33
N ALA A 40 3.29 0.80 4.08
CA ALA A 40 4.56 0.77 4.80
C ALA A 40 5.35 2.08 4.68
N TYR A 41 5.45 2.60 3.45
CA TYR A 41 6.11 3.86 3.17
C TYR A 41 5.43 5.03 3.91
N SER A 42 4.09 5.05 3.92
CA SER A 42 3.30 6.09 4.59
C SER A 42 3.50 6.09 6.11
N ILE A 43 3.52 4.91 6.75
CA ILE A 43 3.79 4.77 8.19
C ILE A 43 5.16 5.34 8.55
N ILE A 44 6.16 5.16 7.69
CA ILE A 44 7.55 5.52 7.99
C ILE A 44 7.86 6.98 7.66
N TYR A 45 7.39 7.49 6.52
CA TYR A 45 7.76 8.82 6.00
C TYR A 45 6.75 9.93 6.34
N GLY A 46 5.58 9.59 6.87
CA GLY A 46 4.59 10.55 7.37
C GLY A 46 3.68 11.16 6.28
N ARG A 47 2.82 12.11 6.69
CA ARG A 47 1.64 12.55 5.92
C ARG A 47 1.92 13.08 4.52
N LYS A 48 2.94 13.95 4.35
CA LYS A 48 3.24 14.57 3.04
C LYS A 48 3.63 13.52 2.01
N GLU A 49 4.47 12.58 2.42
CA GLU A 49 4.95 11.49 1.58
C GLU A 49 3.85 10.45 1.34
N ALA A 50 2.96 10.24 2.32
CA ALA A 50 1.79 9.37 2.21
C ALA A 50 0.80 9.81 1.12
N VAL A 51 0.53 11.11 0.98
CA VAL A 51 -0.31 11.63 -0.12
C VAL A 51 0.31 11.29 -1.47
N ILE A 52 1.62 11.52 -1.62
CA ILE A 52 2.33 11.31 -2.89
C ILE A 52 2.29 9.82 -3.26
N ILE A 53 2.68 8.92 -2.35
CA ILE A 53 2.68 7.48 -2.64
C ILE A 53 1.26 6.94 -2.82
N GLY A 54 0.27 7.45 -2.07
CA GLY A 54 -1.12 7.02 -2.16
C GLY A 54 -1.74 7.34 -3.51
N VAL A 55 -1.59 8.60 -3.96
CA VAL A 55 -2.07 9.03 -5.28
C VAL A 55 -1.32 8.29 -6.39
N THR A 56 0.01 8.24 -6.35
CA THR A 56 0.79 7.58 -7.41
C THR A 56 0.52 6.08 -7.51
N SER A 57 0.50 5.37 -6.38
CA SER A 57 0.18 3.93 -6.36
C SER A 57 -1.25 3.65 -6.81
N GLY A 58 -2.22 4.47 -6.42
CA GLY A 58 -3.61 4.29 -6.83
C GLY A 58 -3.84 4.63 -8.30
N LEU A 59 -3.21 5.68 -8.85
CA LEU A 59 -3.23 5.96 -10.29
C LEU A 59 -2.65 4.80 -11.10
N LEU A 60 -1.54 4.22 -10.63
CA LEU A 60 -0.94 3.04 -11.26
C LEU A 60 -1.88 1.83 -11.25
N GLN A 61 -2.64 1.64 -10.17
CA GLN A 61 -3.67 0.59 -10.09
C GLN A 61 -4.87 0.88 -11.00
N ASP A 62 -5.26 2.15 -11.13
CA ASP A 62 -6.41 2.56 -11.95
C ASP A 62 -6.22 2.27 -13.44
N ILE A 63 -4.98 2.14 -13.94
CA ILE A 63 -4.69 1.73 -15.33
C ILE A 63 -5.35 0.39 -15.68
N PHE A 64 -5.45 -0.52 -14.70
CA PHE A 64 -6.05 -1.84 -14.88
C PHE A 64 -7.52 -1.90 -14.45
N PHE A 65 -8.08 -0.80 -13.91
CA PHE A 65 -9.43 -0.76 -13.38
C PHE A 65 -10.41 -0.16 -14.40
N TYR A 66 -10.95 -1.02 -15.27
CA TYR A 66 -11.88 -0.62 -16.33
C TYR A 66 -13.20 -0.06 -15.76
N ASN A 67 -13.63 1.11 -16.25
CA ASN A 67 -14.83 1.84 -15.82
C ASN A 67 -14.86 2.29 -14.35
N GLY A 68 -13.70 2.54 -13.74
CA GLY A 68 -13.61 3.14 -12.40
C GLY A 68 -12.32 3.93 -12.15
N PHE A 69 -11.75 4.51 -13.19
CA PHE A 69 -10.52 5.30 -13.11
C PHE A 69 -10.64 6.39 -12.04
N GLY A 70 -9.62 6.55 -11.19
CA GLY A 70 -9.58 7.49 -10.08
C GLY A 70 -10.05 6.93 -8.74
N VAL A 71 -10.76 5.79 -8.73
CA VAL A 71 -11.27 5.19 -7.49
C VAL A 71 -10.12 4.67 -6.62
N ASN A 72 -9.17 3.92 -7.19
CA ASN A 72 -8.03 3.44 -6.40
C ASN A 72 -7.12 4.60 -5.98
N SER A 73 -6.94 5.62 -6.83
CA SER A 73 -6.21 6.83 -6.46
C SER A 73 -6.77 7.51 -5.21
N LEU A 74 -8.08 7.77 -5.18
CA LEU A 74 -8.73 8.40 -4.04
C LEU A 74 -8.65 7.54 -2.78
N ILE A 75 -9.01 6.26 -2.89
CA ILE A 75 -9.03 5.35 -1.74
C ILE A 75 -7.61 5.15 -1.20
N ASN A 76 -6.61 4.88 -2.05
CA ASN A 76 -5.24 4.69 -1.59
C ASN A 76 -4.68 5.95 -0.94
N MET A 77 -4.98 7.15 -1.45
CA MET A 77 -4.58 8.40 -0.81
C MET A 77 -5.13 8.50 0.62
N LEU A 78 -6.43 8.27 0.81
CA LEU A 78 -7.07 8.33 2.14
C LEU A 78 -6.49 7.27 3.09
N LEU A 79 -6.30 6.03 2.61
CA LEU A 79 -5.73 4.95 3.41
C LEU A 79 -4.27 5.19 3.77
N CYS A 80 -3.47 5.76 2.86
CA CYS A 80 -2.09 6.13 3.12
C CYS A 80 -2.02 7.27 4.16
N LEU A 81 -2.94 8.24 4.10
CA LEU A 81 -3.05 9.28 5.13
C LEU A 81 -3.38 8.69 6.50
N LEU A 82 -4.34 7.77 6.59
CA LEU A 82 -4.63 7.05 7.83
C LEU A 82 -3.41 6.28 8.33
N ALA A 83 -2.69 5.60 7.43
CA ALA A 83 -1.47 4.88 7.76
C ALA A 83 -0.36 5.81 8.30
N ALA A 84 -0.24 7.03 7.76
CA ALA A 84 0.71 8.01 8.26
C ALA A 84 0.35 8.50 9.67
N ILE A 85 -0.95 8.74 9.95
CA ILE A 85 -1.42 9.13 11.29
C ILE A 85 -1.14 8.00 12.30
N ILE A 86 -1.37 6.75 11.89
CA ILE A 86 -1.02 5.58 12.69
C ILE A 86 0.49 5.57 12.97
N GLY A 87 1.32 5.77 11.95
CA GLY A 87 2.78 5.79 12.06
C GLY A 87 3.37 6.92 12.90
N GLU A 88 2.66 8.02 13.11
CA GLU A 88 3.08 9.10 14.02
C GLU A 88 3.06 8.69 15.50
N ASN A 89 2.17 7.76 15.86
CA ASN A 89 1.97 7.33 17.25
C ASN A 89 2.70 6.03 17.60
N ILE A 90 3.56 5.52 16.71
CA ILE A 90 4.14 4.17 16.82
C ILE A 90 5.67 4.19 16.75
N TYR A 91 6.29 3.28 17.52
CA TYR A 91 7.68 2.88 17.35
C TYR A 91 7.90 2.14 16.02
N ARG A 92 8.49 2.83 15.04
CA ARG A 92 8.74 2.35 13.67
C ARG A 92 9.59 1.07 13.59
N GLU A 93 10.32 0.71 14.63
CA GLU A 93 11.12 -0.52 14.66
C GLU A 93 10.27 -1.79 14.90
N LYS A 94 9.08 -1.64 15.48
CA LYS A 94 8.21 -2.77 15.79
C LYS A 94 7.30 -3.08 14.61
N LYS A 95 7.59 -4.20 13.92
CA LYS A 95 6.81 -4.69 12.75
C LYS A 95 5.35 -5.03 13.05
N LEU A 96 5.04 -5.35 14.31
CA LEU A 96 3.76 -5.92 14.68
C LEU A 96 2.61 -4.95 14.40
N ILE A 97 2.82 -3.65 14.65
CA ILE A 97 1.77 -2.66 14.49
C ILE A 97 1.50 -2.38 13.00
N PRO A 98 2.51 -2.15 12.12
CA PRO A 98 2.29 -2.06 10.68
C PRO A 98 1.57 -3.29 10.08
N VAL A 99 1.83 -4.49 10.59
CA VAL A 99 1.16 -5.73 10.15
C VAL A 99 -0.31 -5.78 10.54
N ILE A 100 -0.67 -5.31 11.74
CA ILE A 100 -2.08 -5.21 12.14
C ILE A 100 -2.77 -4.09 11.34
N SER A 101 -2.08 -2.96 11.13
CA SER A 101 -2.62 -1.82 10.38
C SER A 101 -2.96 -2.19 8.94
N ILE A 102 -2.12 -2.96 8.25
CA ILE A 102 -2.40 -3.34 6.86
C ILE A 102 -3.65 -4.23 6.74
N VAL A 103 -3.93 -5.11 7.73
CA VAL A 103 -5.16 -5.92 7.73
C VAL A 103 -6.38 -5.01 7.81
N PHE A 104 -6.38 -4.08 8.77
CA PHE A 104 -7.48 -3.13 8.92
C PHE A 104 -7.67 -2.24 7.69
N LEU A 105 -6.59 -1.67 7.16
CA LEU A 105 -6.63 -0.76 6.02
C LEU A 105 -7.01 -1.47 4.72
N SER A 106 -6.61 -2.74 4.53
CA SER A 106 -7.03 -3.52 3.36
C SER A 106 -8.50 -3.94 3.43
N LEU A 107 -9.02 -4.28 4.61
CA LEU A 107 -10.46 -4.47 4.80
C LEU A 107 -11.24 -3.18 4.51
N LEU A 108 -10.75 -2.03 4.99
CA LEU A 108 -11.35 -0.73 4.68
C LEU A 108 -11.33 -0.44 3.17
N LYS A 109 -10.24 -0.80 2.48
CA LYS A 109 -10.13 -0.69 1.01
C LYS A 109 -11.20 -1.51 0.31
N VAL A 110 -11.34 -2.78 0.67
CA VAL A 110 -12.35 -3.70 0.09
C VAL A 110 -13.75 -3.13 0.30
N PHE A 111 -14.04 -2.66 1.51
CA PHE A 111 -15.32 -2.05 1.84
C PHE A 111 -15.60 -0.78 1.02
N ALA A 112 -14.62 0.12 0.91
CA ALA A 112 -14.74 1.36 0.15
C ALA A 112 -14.96 1.09 -1.35
N ILE A 113 -14.21 0.15 -1.94
CA ILE A 113 -14.37 -0.25 -3.34
C ILE A 113 -15.75 -0.90 -3.56
N ALA A 114 -16.19 -1.77 -2.65
CA ALA A 114 -17.50 -2.41 -2.74
C ALA A 114 -18.65 -1.39 -2.68
N LEU A 115 -18.55 -0.35 -1.84
CA LEU A 115 -19.53 0.72 -1.75
C LEU A 115 -19.64 1.50 -3.06
N ILE A 116 -18.50 1.85 -3.67
CA ILE A 116 -18.46 2.56 -4.95
C ILE A 116 -18.99 1.69 -6.09
N LEU A 117 -18.60 0.41 -6.15
CA LEU A 117 -19.07 -0.51 -7.19
C LEU A 117 -20.56 -0.83 -7.07
N LYS A 118 -21.12 -0.81 -5.85
CA LYS A 118 -22.57 -0.94 -5.64
C LYS A 118 -23.35 0.22 -6.27
N LEU A 119 -22.79 1.43 -6.31
CA LEU A 119 -23.40 2.57 -7.03
C LEU A 119 -23.41 2.36 -8.55
N ALA A 120 -22.58 1.46 -9.05
CA ALA A 120 -22.48 1.10 -10.47
C ALA A 120 -23.13 -0.26 -10.78
N ASP A 121 -23.99 -0.77 -9.89
CA ASP A 121 -24.67 -2.07 -9.99
C ASP A 121 -23.74 -3.29 -10.21
N LYS A 122 -22.47 -3.17 -9.78
CA LYS A 122 -21.50 -4.26 -9.82
C LYS A 122 -21.36 -4.90 -8.44
N THR A 123 -21.31 -6.24 -8.42
CA THR A 123 -21.10 -7.01 -7.19
C THR A 123 -19.62 -7.33 -7.00
N VAL A 124 -19.17 -7.27 -5.73
CA VAL A 124 -17.81 -7.65 -5.34
C VAL A 124 -17.90 -8.85 -4.42
N ASN A 125 -17.08 -9.87 -4.66
CA ASN A 125 -16.99 -10.98 -3.76
C ASN A 125 -16.15 -10.60 -2.52
N GLY A 126 -16.83 -10.23 -1.43
CA GLY A 126 -16.18 -9.81 -0.19
C GLY A 126 -15.27 -10.88 0.43
N THR A 127 -15.51 -12.17 0.16
CA THR A 127 -14.65 -13.24 0.67
C THR A 127 -13.22 -13.17 0.10
N ILE A 128 -13.09 -12.83 -1.18
CA ILE A 128 -11.79 -12.64 -1.85
C ILE A 128 -11.04 -11.49 -1.19
N GLY A 129 -11.74 -10.40 -0.85
CA GLY A 129 -11.16 -9.26 -0.15
C GLY A 129 -10.67 -9.58 1.27
N ILE A 130 -11.34 -10.46 1.99
CA ILE A 130 -10.88 -10.92 3.30
C ILE A 130 -9.60 -11.76 3.15
N TYR A 131 -9.56 -12.70 2.20
CA TYR A 131 -8.33 -13.48 1.97
C TYR A 131 -7.15 -12.58 1.55
N SER A 132 -7.38 -11.60 0.67
CA SER A 132 -6.32 -10.68 0.25
C SER A 132 -5.77 -9.82 1.40
N SER A 133 -6.60 -9.48 2.39
CA SER A 133 -6.16 -8.75 3.59
C SER A 133 -5.15 -9.54 4.43
N ILE A 134 -5.38 -10.85 4.57
CA ILE A 134 -4.48 -11.78 5.27
C ILE A 134 -3.16 -11.92 4.49
N TYR A 135 -3.24 -12.05 3.16
CA TYR A 135 -2.06 -12.07 2.30
C TYR A 135 -1.21 -10.81 2.43
N ASN A 136 -1.84 -9.64 2.41
CA ASN A 136 -1.15 -8.37 2.59
C ASN A 136 -0.45 -8.29 3.95
N ALA A 137 -1.01 -8.91 5.01
CA ALA A 137 -0.36 -8.99 6.32
C ALA A 137 0.94 -9.78 6.28
N VAL A 138 0.95 -10.93 5.60
CA VAL A 138 2.15 -11.77 5.43
C VAL A 138 3.21 -11.01 4.63
N VAL A 139 2.80 -10.39 3.52
CA VAL A 139 3.69 -9.54 2.69
C VAL A 139 4.26 -8.40 3.52
N MET A 140 3.43 -7.73 4.34
CA MET A 140 3.86 -6.65 5.20
C MET A 140 4.89 -7.11 6.23
N PHE A 141 4.67 -8.27 6.86
CA PHE A 141 5.59 -8.81 7.86
C PHE A 141 6.99 -9.08 7.29
N LEU A 142 7.04 -9.64 6.06
CA LEU A 142 8.27 -9.94 5.35
C LEU A 142 8.91 -8.66 4.77
N GLY A 143 8.10 -7.80 4.14
CA GLY A 143 8.54 -6.64 3.37
C GLY A 143 8.82 -5.39 4.20
N TYR A 144 8.29 -5.25 5.43
CA TYR A 144 8.45 -4.02 6.21
C TYR A 144 9.91 -3.67 6.50
N ASN A 145 10.75 -4.68 6.77
CA ASN A 145 12.19 -4.47 6.97
C ASN A 145 12.87 -3.85 5.75
N PHE A 146 12.43 -4.22 4.55
CA PHE A 146 12.98 -3.65 3.32
C PHE A 146 12.68 -2.16 3.25
N VAL A 147 11.44 -1.77 3.55
CA VAL A 147 11.02 -0.34 3.55
C VAL A 147 11.73 0.43 4.66
N LEU A 148 11.90 -0.16 5.85
CA LEU A 148 12.61 0.48 6.96
C LEU A 148 14.09 0.75 6.62
N ARG A 149 14.77 -0.18 5.95
CA ARG A 149 16.16 0.03 5.49
C ARG A 149 16.29 1.17 4.48
N LEU A 150 15.28 1.40 3.64
CA LEU A 150 15.27 2.55 2.71
C LEU A 150 15.19 3.89 3.45
N TYR A 151 14.54 3.91 4.61
CA TYR A 151 14.46 5.07 5.49
C TYR A 151 15.79 5.37 6.18
N ASP A 152 16.38 4.38 6.86
CA ASP A 152 17.63 4.56 7.61
C ASP A 152 18.79 5.04 6.74
N ASN A 153 18.90 4.50 5.53
CA ASN A 153 19.92 4.93 4.57
C ASN A 153 19.76 6.39 4.13
N ASN A 154 18.53 6.90 4.15
CA ASN A 154 18.22 8.27 3.76
C ASN A 154 18.46 9.25 4.92
N ASP A 155 18.15 8.84 6.17
CA ASP A 155 18.44 9.63 7.37
C ASP A 155 19.94 9.71 7.66
N LYS A 156 20.68 8.60 7.50
CA LYS A 156 22.15 8.64 7.55
C LYS A 156 22.70 9.65 6.55
N LYS A 157 22.24 9.64 5.28
CA LYS A 157 22.68 10.62 4.27
C LYS A 157 22.38 12.08 4.64
N LYS A 158 21.32 12.35 5.43
CA LYS A 158 21.06 13.71 5.94
C LYS A 158 22.01 14.09 7.07
N SER A 159 22.37 13.16 7.96
CA SER A 159 23.31 13.46 9.05
C SER A 159 24.72 13.76 8.55
N TRP A 160 25.18 13.14 7.46
CA TRP A 160 26.47 13.45 6.82
C TRP A 160 26.53 14.82 6.12
N ARG A 161 25.37 15.46 5.85
CA ARG A 161 25.30 16.77 5.16
C ARG A 161 25.29 17.96 6.11
N PHE A 162 25.38 17.72 7.41
CA PHE A 162 25.61 18.75 8.41
C PHE A 162 27.06 18.63 8.93
N LYS A 163 27.95 19.33 8.23
CA LYS A 163 29.17 19.95 8.77
C LYS A 163 29.32 21.29 8.07
#